data_AF-A0A4Q7BGX8-F1
#
_entry.id   AF-A0A4Q7BGX8-F1
#
_cell.length_a   1.000
_cell.length_b   1.000
_cell.length_c   1.000
_cell.angle_alpha   90.00
_cell.angle_beta   90.00
_cell.angle_gamma   90.00
#
_symmetry.space_group_name_H-M   'P 1'
#
loop_
_entity.id
_entity.type
_entity.pdbx_description
1 polymer ?
#
loop_
_entity_poly.entity_id
_entity_poly.type
_entity_poly.pdbx_seq_one_letter_code
_entity_poly.pdbx_strand_id
1 'polypeptide(L)'
;MRLPVLVFDIETLTDLKSGAHLYGLDLPQEDLEQALVKLRRQESGMDFQRLPLHEIVCISGLWIDENGAMKLFSFSREHHSEAEILQKFLSIFDKRHPTLVSWNGSQFDIPVILFRAMYHGLSAPSLFDQGEIDTQKRYNNYQNRYHNRHVDLMDVMAMFNGRHFQKLDDAAHLLGYPGKRGVSGYFIPEYVKNQQWLKLTSYCEGDVLNTWLIYLRWSLLKGQISREDHRLWIQASIHYLQGQPQQKEFLDVWRETSQQTEFTRADFPSTPD
;
A
#
# COMPACT_ATOMS: atom_id res chain seq x y z
N MET A 1 15.27 6.09 12.18
CA MET A 1 14.01 5.41 11.81
C MET A 1 13.60 4.46 12.93
N ARG A 2 12.31 4.32 13.26
CA ARG A 2 11.84 3.39 14.32
C ARG A 2 11.47 2.04 13.72
N LEU A 3 12.16 0.98 14.16
CA LEU A 3 11.89 -0.41 13.81
C LEU A 3 10.98 -1.10 14.86
N PRO A 4 10.23 -2.15 14.49
CA PRO A 4 10.07 -2.64 13.13
C PRO A 4 9.18 -1.74 12.27
N VAL A 5 9.31 -1.84 10.94
CA VAL A 5 8.49 -1.10 9.95
C VAL A 5 7.68 -2.09 9.12
N LEU A 6 6.41 -1.77 8.90
CA LEU A 6 5.57 -2.44 7.91
C LEU A 6 5.12 -1.40 6.89
N VAL A 7 5.59 -1.54 5.65
CA VAL A 7 5.02 -0.82 4.51
C VAL A 7 3.95 -1.72 3.89
N PHE A 8 2.79 -1.18 3.52
CA PHE A 8 1.72 -1.99 2.93
C PHE A 8 0.87 -1.21 1.94
N ASP A 9 0.14 -1.95 1.12
CA ASP A 9 -0.85 -1.50 0.14
C ASP A 9 -1.91 -2.61 -0.04
N ILE A 10 -3.12 -2.24 -0.49
CA ILE A 10 -4.20 -3.19 -0.78
C ILE A 10 -4.72 -3.05 -2.22
N GLU A 11 -5.13 -4.17 -2.79
CA GLU A 11 -5.91 -4.18 -4.02
C GLU A 11 -7.33 -4.69 -3.75
N THR A 12 -8.29 -4.06 -4.43
CA THR A 12 -9.72 -4.31 -4.18
C THR A 12 -10.49 -4.61 -5.46
N LEU A 13 -11.71 -5.12 -5.31
CA LEU A 13 -12.75 -5.13 -6.34
C LEU A 13 -13.99 -4.43 -5.80
N THR A 14 -14.91 -4.06 -6.69
CA THR A 14 -16.24 -3.60 -6.26
C THR A 14 -17.00 -4.78 -5.68
N ASP A 15 -17.47 -4.65 -4.43
CA ASP A 15 -18.39 -5.59 -3.80
C ASP A 15 -19.79 -5.43 -4.41
N LEU A 16 -20.02 -6.17 -5.49
CA LEU A 16 -21.29 -6.15 -6.23
C LEU A 16 -22.46 -6.60 -5.36
N LYS A 17 -22.24 -7.52 -4.41
CA LYS A 17 -23.29 -8.05 -3.53
C LYS A 17 -23.76 -6.98 -2.56
N SER A 18 -22.83 -6.33 -1.87
CA SER A 18 -23.14 -5.23 -0.95
C SER A 18 -23.72 -4.03 -1.70
N GLY A 19 -23.22 -3.76 -2.92
CA GLY A 19 -23.76 -2.72 -3.79
C GLY A 19 -25.20 -2.99 -4.19
N ALA A 20 -25.50 -4.20 -4.66
CA ALA A 20 -26.87 -4.59 -5.02
C ALA A 20 -27.83 -4.46 -3.84
N HIS A 21 -27.41 -4.91 -2.66
CA HIS A 21 -28.21 -4.76 -1.43
C HIS A 21 -28.44 -3.29 -1.06
N LEU A 22 -27.39 -2.46 -1.10
CA LEU A 22 -27.46 -1.04 -0.72
C LEU A 22 -28.45 -0.26 -1.60
N TYR A 23 -28.49 -0.57 -2.90
CA TYR A 23 -29.32 0.15 -3.87
C TYR A 23 -30.60 -0.59 -4.26
N GLY A 24 -30.89 -1.75 -3.64
CA GLY A 24 -32.07 -2.55 -3.96
C GLY A 24 -32.10 -3.04 -5.41
N LEU A 25 -30.94 -3.35 -5.99
CA LEU A 25 -30.82 -3.80 -7.38
C LEU A 25 -31.05 -5.31 -7.46
N ASP A 26 -31.94 -5.71 -8.37
CA ASP A 26 -32.16 -7.11 -8.76
C ASP A 26 -31.77 -7.25 -10.24
N LEU A 27 -30.47 -7.39 -10.48
CA LEU A 27 -29.87 -7.46 -11.81
C LEU A 27 -28.89 -8.65 -11.89
N PRO A 28 -28.65 -9.21 -13.09
CA PRO A 28 -27.56 -10.15 -13.32
C PRO A 28 -26.20 -9.57 -12.91
N GLN A 29 -25.27 -10.42 -12.46
CA GLN A 29 -23.96 -9.99 -11.98
C GLN A 29 -23.16 -9.18 -13.01
N GLU A 30 -23.29 -9.52 -14.29
CA GLU A 30 -22.63 -8.81 -15.41
C GLU A 30 -23.14 -7.37 -15.60
N ASP A 31 -24.39 -7.09 -15.20
CA ASP A 31 -25.00 -5.76 -15.28
C ASP A 31 -24.80 -4.94 -13.99
N LEU A 32 -24.62 -5.62 -12.85
CA LEU A 32 -24.47 -4.98 -11.54
C LEU A 32 -23.28 -4.01 -11.50
N GLU A 33 -22.13 -4.40 -12.07
CA GLU A 33 -20.94 -3.53 -12.08
C GLU A 33 -21.22 -2.22 -12.82
N GLN A 34 -21.80 -2.30 -14.02
CA GLN A 34 -22.13 -1.11 -14.81
C GLN A 34 -23.21 -0.26 -14.13
N ALA A 35 -24.19 -0.88 -13.48
CA ALA A 35 -25.23 -0.18 -12.73
C ALA A 35 -24.63 0.61 -11.56
N LEU A 36 -23.74 -0.02 -10.77
CA LEU A 36 -23.06 0.62 -9.65
C LEU A 36 -22.13 1.75 -10.10
N VAL A 37 -21.43 1.60 -11.23
CA VAL A 37 -20.61 2.68 -11.81
C VAL A 37 -21.48 3.86 -12.25
N LYS A 38 -22.62 3.60 -12.92
CA LYS A 38 -23.56 4.66 -13.34
C LYS A 38 -24.13 5.41 -12.13
N LEU A 39 -24.57 4.69 -11.10
CA LEU A 39 -25.04 5.30 -9.85
C LEU A 39 -23.95 6.17 -9.22
N ARG A 40 -22.71 5.65 -9.12
CA ARG A 40 -21.58 6.39 -8.54
C ARG A 40 -21.23 7.66 -9.31
N ARG A 41 -21.29 7.62 -10.65
CA ARG A 41 -21.12 8.80 -11.52
C ARG A 41 -22.21 9.84 -11.30
N GLN A 42 -23.46 9.42 -11.15
CA GLN A 42 -24.57 10.33 -10.88
C GLN A 42 -24.43 11.02 -9.52
N GLU A 43 -23.95 10.28 -8.50
CA GLU A 43 -23.79 10.82 -7.15
C GLU A 43 -22.58 11.74 -6.97
N SER A 44 -21.46 11.43 -7.64
CA SER A 44 -20.15 12.02 -7.32
C SER A 44 -19.33 12.49 -8.53
N GLY A 45 -19.79 12.19 -9.75
CA GLY A 45 -19.03 12.44 -10.98
C GLY A 45 -17.83 11.51 -11.19
N MET A 46 -17.62 10.51 -10.31
CA MET A 46 -16.48 9.60 -10.34
C MET A 46 -16.92 8.13 -10.51
N ASP A 47 -15.97 7.28 -10.92
CA ASP A 47 -16.18 5.83 -11.06
C ASP A 47 -15.79 5.07 -9.80
N PHE A 48 -14.86 5.64 -9.03
CA PHE A 48 -14.33 5.05 -7.81
C PHE A 48 -15.41 4.90 -6.75
N GLN A 49 -15.65 3.68 -6.31
CA GLN A 49 -16.78 3.33 -5.46
C GLN A 49 -16.62 3.89 -4.03
N ARG A 50 -17.71 3.82 -3.27
CA ARG A 50 -17.70 4.19 -1.84
C ARG A 50 -16.87 3.17 -1.07
N LEU A 51 -16.12 3.59 -0.05
CA LEU A 51 -15.24 2.71 0.75
C LEU A 51 -15.88 1.39 1.20
N PRO A 52 -17.14 1.34 1.68
CA PRO A 52 -17.76 0.07 2.09
C PRO A 52 -18.06 -0.91 0.94
N LEU A 53 -18.03 -0.44 -0.31
CA LEU A 53 -18.28 -1.22 -1.53
C LEU A 53 -16.98 -1.73 -2.17
N HIS A 54 -15.88 -1.75 -1.44
CA HIS A 54 -14.64 -2.40 -1.85
C HIS A 54 -14.48 -3.72 -1.10
N GLU A 55 -14.23 -4.81 -1.83
CA GLU A 55 -13.76 -6.08 -1.26
C GLU A 55 -12.26 -6.24 -1.50
N ILE A 56 -11.51 -6.70 -0.52
CA ILE A 56 -10.06 -6.88 -0.61
C ILE A 56 -9.74 -8.17 -1.36
N VAL A 57 -8.90 -8.06 -2.38
CA VAL A 57 -8.41 -9.22 -3.15
C VAL A 57 -6.93 -9.50 -2.93
N CYS A 58 -6.17 -8.50 -2.48
CA CYS A 58 -4.78 -8.66 -2.10
C CYS A 58 -4.37 -7.62 -1.04
N ILE A 59 -3.46 -8.02 -0.15
CA ILE A 59 -2.66 -7.12 0.67
C ILE A 59 -1.20 -7.53 0.48
N SER A 60 -0.38 -6.59 0.03
CA SER A 60 1.08 -6.77 -0.02
C SER A 60 1.74 -5.97 1.09
N GLY A 61 2.90 -6.42 1.55
CA GLY A 61 3.67 -5.70 2.56
C GLY A 61 5.16 -5.99 2.54
N LEU A 62 5.93 -4.98 2.93
CA LEU A 62 7.36 -5.07 3.19
C LEU A 62 7.60 -4.90 4.68
N TRP A 63 8.02 -6.00 5.32
CA TRP A 63 8.42 -6.03 6.72
C TRP A 63 9.92 -5.77 6.86
N ILE A 64 10.29 -4.85 7.75
CA ILE A 64 11.66 -4.62 8.19
C ILE A 64 11.70 -4.88 9.70
N ASP A 65 12.40 -5.95 10.10
CA ASP A 65 12.53 -6.30 11.51
C ASP A 65 13.52 -5.39 12.27
N GLU A 66 13.68 -5.64 13.56
CA GLU A 66 14.55 -4.87 14.45
C GLU A 66 16.04 -4.97 14.10
N ASN A 67 16.45 -6.02 13.37
CA ASN A 67 17.81 -6.24 12.89
C ASN A 67 18.00 -5.72 11.46
N GLY A 68 16.95 -5.20 10.84
CA GLY A 68 16.93 -4.71 9.47
C GLY A 68 16.74 -5.79 8.40
N ALA A 69 16.34 -7.00 8.77
CA ALA A 69 16.01 -8.05 7.81
C ALA A 69 14.71 -7.69 7.07
N MET A 70 14.75 -7.81 5.74
CA MET A 70 13.64 -7.50 4.85
C MET A 70 12.82 -8.75 4.52
N LYS A 71 11.51 -8.60 4.52
CA LYS A 71 10.58 -9.62 4.01
C LYS A 71 9.42 -8.97 3.27
N LEU A 72 9.43 -9.08 1.94
CA LEU A 72 8.29 -8.80 1.08
C LEU A 72 7.34 -10.00 1.11
N PHE A 73 6.03 -9.74 1.20
CA PHE A 73 5.00 -10.78 1.20
C PHE A 73 3.71 -10.25 0.60
N SER A 74 2.86 -11.18 0.15
CA SER A 74 1.53 -10.90 -0.35
C SER A 74 0.54 -11.95 0.19
N PHE A 75 -0.64 -11.51 0.60
CA PHE A 75 -1.80 -12.36 0.87
C PHE A 75 -2.85 -12.05 -0.18
N SER A 76 -3.32 -13.05 -0.93
CA SER A 76 -4.25 -12.85 -2.05
C SER A 76 -5.36 -13.89 -2.07
N ARG A 77 -6.41 -13.59 -2.85
CA ARG A 77 -7.54 -14.49 -3.12
C ARG A 77 -7.18 -15.75 -3.91
N GLU A 78 -5.94 -15.89 -4.33
CA GLU A 78 -5.43 -17.14 -4.92
C GLU A 78 -5.45 -18.29 -3.90
N HIS A 79 -5.15 -17.99 -2.64
CA HIS A 79 -4.93 -19.01 -1.60
C HIS A 79 -5.76 -18.78 -0.34
N HIS A 80 -6.39 -17.62 -0.19
CA HIS A 80 -7.07 -17.20 1.02
C HIS A 80 -8.42 -16.55 0.71
N SER A 81 -9.42 -16.82 1.55
CA SER A 81 -10.60 -15.95 1.62
C SER A 81 -10.21 -14.55 2.11
N GLU A 82 -11.05 -13.56 1.84
CA GLU A 82 -10.82 -12.19 2.31
C GLU A 82 -10.70 -12.11 3.85
N ALA A 83 -11.51 -12.88 4.58
CA ALA A 83 -11.43 -12.98 6.03
C ALA A 83 -10.07 -13.50 6.51
N GLU A 84 -9.50 -14.51 5.83
CA GLU A 84 -8.17 -15.04 6.14
C GLU A 84 -7.05 -14.05 5.79
N ILE A 85 -7.17 -13.32 4.68
CA ILE A 85 -6.24 -12.23 4.31
C ILE A 85 -6.21 -11.17 5.41
N LEU A 86 -7.39 -10.69 5.81
CA LEU A 86 -7.54 -9.71 6.90
C LEU A 86 -6.99 -10.24 8.21
N GLN A 87 -7.34 -11.46 8.62
CA GLN A 87 -6.87 -12.04 9.87
C GLN A 87 -5.35 -12.16 9.92
N LYS A 88 -4.71 -12.56 8.81
CA LYS A 88 -3.24 -12.61 8.71
C LYS A 88 -2.64 -11.22 8.88
N PHE A 89 -3.14 -10.21 8.17
CA PHE A 89 -2.66 -8.83 8.26
C PHE A 89 -2.83 -8.25 9.68
N LEU A 90 -4.03 -8.37 10.25
CA LEU A 90 -4.37 -7.88 11.59
C LEU A 90 -3.48 -8.52 12.68
N SER A 91 -3.14 -9.80 12.54
CA SER A 91 -2.29 -10.52 13.51
C SER A 91 -0.86 -9.99 13.62
N ILE A 92 -0.40 -9.19 12.64
CA ILE A 92 0.91 -8.53 12.70
C ILE A 92 0.95 -7.51 13.85
N PHE A 93 -0.14 -6.76 14.02
CA PHE A 93 -0.24 -5.69 15.00
C PHE A 93 -0.30 -6.23 16.43
N ASP A 94 -0.97 -7.35 16.65
CA ASP A 94 -1.06 -8.02 17.95
C ASP A 94 0.32 -8.45 18.48
N LYS A 95 1.24 -8.79 17.56
CA LYS A 95 2.53 -9.41 17.91
C LYS A 95 3.69 -8.41 17.96
N ARG A 96 3.71 -7.42 17.06
CA ARG A 96 4.94 -6.66 16.76
C ARG A 96 4.79 -5.14 16.83
N HIS A 97 3.58 -4.59 16.79
CA HIS A 97 3.31 -3.15 16.89
C HIS A 97 4.24 -2.26 16.01
N PRO A 98 4.33 -2.51 14.69
CA PRO A 98 5.26 -1.80 13.82
C PRO A 98 4.95 -0.30 13.68
N THR A 99 5.91 0.47 13.18
CA THR A 99 5.61 1.70 12.45
C THR A 99 4.94 1.29 11.13
N LEU A 100 3.67 1.64 10.95
CA LEU A 100 2.95 1.38 9.71
C LEU A 100 3.25 2.50 8.72
N VAL A 101 3.50 2.15 7.46
CA VAL A 101 3.77 3.12 6.38
C VAL A 101 2.91 2.76 5.18
N SER A 102 2.30 3.77 4.56
CA SER A 102 1.46 3.60 3.38
C SER A 102 1.52 4.82 2.48
N TRP A 103 0.96 4.72 1.28
CA TRP A 103 0.62 5.86 0.45
C TRP A 103 -0.90 6.00 0.36
N ASN A 104 -1.47 7.07 0.92
CA ASN A 104 -2.92 7.27 1.00
C ASN A 104 -3.69 6.24 1.85
N GLY A 105 -3.00 5.46 2.68
CA GLY A 105 -3.63 4.41 3.46
C GLY A 105 -4.59 4.90 4.55
N SER A 106 -4.47 6.15 4.99
CA SER A 106 -5.41 6.70 5.98
C SER A 106 -6.77 7.05 5.38
N GLN A 107 -6.83 7.35 4.07
CA GLN A 107 -8.07 7.72 3.40
C GLN A 107 -8.72 6.57 2.64
N PHE A 108 -7.94 5.52 2.32
CA PHE A 108 -8.43 4.38 1.57
C PHE A 108 -8.22 3.05 2.31
N ASP A 109 -6.99 2.60 2.44
CA ASP A 109 -6.66 1.24 2.85
C ASP A 109 -7.17 0.87 4.25
N ILE A 110 -6.85 1.69 5.25
CA ILE A 110 -7.29 1.48 6.63
C ILE A 110 -8.82 1.59 6.76
N PRO A 111 -9.50 2.59 6.17
CA PRO A 111 -10.96 2.60 6.13
C PRO A 111 -11.58 1.37 5.45
N VAL A 112 -11.03 0.87 4.34
CA VAL A 112 -11.53 -0.35 3.68
C VAL A 112 -11.32 -1.56 4.60
N ILE A 113 -10.13 -1.72 5.18
CA ILE A 113 -9.83 -2.77 6.17
C ILE A 113 -10.80 -2.68 7.36
N LEU A 114 -11.13 -1.49 7.84
CA LEU A 114 -12.11 -1.27 8.91
C LEU A 114 -13.49 -1.81 8.52
N PHE A 115 -14.01 -1.44 7.35
CA PHE A 115 -15.32 -1.92 6.90
C PHE A 115 -15.33 -3.43 6.68
N ARG A 116 -14.27 -3.98 6.08
CA ARG A 116 -14.19 -5.41 5.78
C ARG A 116 -13.92 -6.27 7.00
N ALA A 117 -13.15 -5.78 7.98
CA ALA A 117 -13.01 -6.43 9.27
C ALA A 117 -14.37 -6.50 9.99
N MET A 118 -15.14 -5.41 10.03
CA MET A 118 -16.49 -5.42 10.61
C MET A 118 -17.44 -6.36 9.85
N TYR A 119 -17.42 -6.32 8.51
CA TYR A 119 -18.25 -7.18 7.66
C TYR A 119 -18.00 -8.67 7.93
N HIS A 120 -16.74 -9.06 8.15
CA HIS A 120 -16.36 -10.44 8.47
C HIS A 120 -16.40 -10.77 9.97
N GLY A 121 -16.85 -9.85 10.83
CA GLY A 121 -16.94 -10.07 12.28
C GLY A 121 -15.58 -10.20 12.98
N LEU A 122 -14.52 -9.62 12.41
CA LEU A 122 -13.17 -9.65 12.98
C LEU A 122 -12.97 -8.54 14.02
N SER A 123 -12.16 -8.84 15.04
CA SER A 123 -11.72 -7.87 16.04
C SER A 123 -10.28 -7.46 15.79
N ALA A 124 -9.99 -6.15 15.90
CA ALA A 124 -8.68 -5.58 15.59
C ALA A 124 -8.27 -4.45 16.58
N PRO A 125 -8.33 -4.67 17.91
CA PRO A 125 -8.02 -3.63 18.89
C PRO A 125 -6.57 -3.13 18.77
N SER A 126 -5.63 -3.99 18.38
CA SER A 126 -4.23 -3.58 18.21
C SER A 126 -4.05 -2.51 17.13
N LEU A 127 -4.91 -2.52 16.10
CA LEU A 127 -4.91 -1.53 15.02
C LEU A 127 -5.80 -0.32 15.33
N PHE A 128 -6.98 -0.52 15.91
CA PHE A 128 -8.01 0.53 16.01
C PHE A 128 -8.23 1.14 17.41
N ASP A 129 -7.68 0.58 18.49
CA ASP A 129 -7.79 1.21 19.82
C ASP A 129 -7.07 2.57 19.82
N GLN A 130 -7.78 3.63 20.19
CA GLN A 130 -7.28 5.00 20.26
C GLN A 130 -6.98 5.44 21.69
N GLY A 131 -7.00 4.50 22.64
CA GLY A 131 -6.73 4.75 24.05
C GLY A 131 -7.94 4.55 24.95
N GLU A 132 -9.05 4.03 24.43
CA GLU A 132 -10.23 3.62 25.18
C GLU A 132 -9.93 2.36 26.02
N ILE A 133 -9.09 1.46 25.50
CA ILE A 133 -8.70 0.21 26.18
C ILE A 133 -7.30 0.36 26.76
N ASP A 134 -6.30 0.64 25.91
CA ASP A 134 -4.92 0.88 26.33
C ASP A 134 -4.60 2.38 26.30
N THR A 135 -4.69 3.03 27.47
CA THR A 135 -4.41 4.47 27.62
C THR A 135 -3.05 4.94 27.06
N GLN A 136 -2.06 4.05 26.89
CA GLN A 136 -0.78 4.39 26.24
C GLN A 136 -0.95 4.75 24.75
N LYS A 137 -2.03 4.30 24.12
CA LYS A 137 -2.38 4.58 22.72
C LYS A 137 -3.10 5.91 22.52
N ARG A 138 -3.45 6.64 23.58
CA ARG A 138 -4.16 7.94 23.49
C ARG A 138 -3.58 8.90 22.44
N TYR A 139 -2.25 8.96 22.36
CA TYR A 139 -1.55 9.75 21.35
C TYR A 139 -0.77 8.89 20.34
N ASN A 140 -0.50 7.62 20.69
CA ASN A 140 0.37 6.71 19.95
C ASN A 140 -0.42 5.53 19.36
N ASN A 141 -1.38 5.85 18.48
CA ASN A 141 -2.23 4.88 17.78
C ASN A 141 -2.15 5.08 16.26
N TYR A 142 -2.64 4.11 15.49
CA TYR A 142 -2.56 4.12 14.02
C TYR A 142 -3.54 5.08 13.34
N GLN A 143 -4.52 5.62 14.07
CA GLN A 143 -5.51 6.58 13.55
C GLN A 143 -5.11 8.04 13.79
N ASN A 144 -4.20 8.29 14.74
CA ASN A 144 -3.71 9.62 15.03
C ASN A 144 -2.82 10.12 13.89
N ARG A 145 -3.43 10.90 13.00
CA ARG A 145 -2.81 11.52 11.82
C ARG A 145 -1.55 12.34 12.10
N TYR A 146 -1.41 12.86 13.33
CA TYR A 146 -0.26 13.68 13.74
C TYR A 146 0.84 12.89 14.46
N HIS A 147 0.67 11.57 14.63
CA HIS A 147 1.66 10.70 15.25
C HIS A 147 2.22 9.70 14.24
N ASN A 148 3.53 9.48 14.26
CA ASN A 148 4.22 8.58 13.32
C ASN A 148 4.06 7.09 13.66
N ARG A 149 2.91 6.68 14.22
CA ARG A 149 2.59 5.26 14.43
C ARG A 149 2.09 4.65 13.12
N HIS A 150 1.29 5.44 12.40
CA HIS A 150 1.02 5.28 10.98
C HIS A 150 1.56 6.51 10.25
N VAL A 151 2.45 6.31 9.29
CA VAL A 151 3.00 7.34 8.41
C VAL A 151 2.36 7.15 7.03
N ASP A 152 1.24 7.83 6.80
CA ASP A 152 0.68 7.98 5.46
C ASP A 152 1.50 9.03 4.70
N LEU A 153 2.35 8.58 3.78
CA LEU A 153 3.30 9.42 3.06
C LEU A 153 2.61 10.51 2.26
N MET A 154 1.51 10.20 1.59
CA MET A 154 0.78 11.18 0.78
C MET A 154 0.29 12.33 1.66
N ASP A 155 -0.19 12.01 2.86
CA ASP A 155 -0.72 12.98 3.79
C ASP A 155 0.36 13.84 4.47
N VAL A 156 1.41 13.22 4.99
CA VAL A 156 2.49 13.97 5.65
C VAL A 156 3.28 14.82 4.65
N MET A 157 3.46 14.35 3.41
CA MET A 157 4.12 15.12 2.34
C MET A 157 3.23 16.26 1.82
N ALA A 158 1.90 16.10 1.87
CA ALA A 158 0.96 17.17 1.60
C ALA A 158 0.83 18.21 2.73
N MET A 159 1.57 18.02 3.83
CA MET A 159 1.48 18.84 5.04
C MET A 159 0.04 18.93 5.56
N PHE A 160 -0.69 17.80 5.50
CA PHE A 160 -2.09 17.69 5.92
C PHE A 160 -3.07 18.58 5.15
N ASN A 161 -2.67 19.10 3.98
CA ASN A 161 -3.53 19.87 3.08
C ASN A 161 -3.85 19.04 1.83
N GLY A 162 -5.09 18.56 1.73
CA GLY A 162 -5.52 17.70 0.64
C GLY A 162 -5.38 18.28 -0.77
N ARG A 163 -5.23 19.61 -0.90
CA ARG A 163 -4.92 20.25 -2.20
C ARG A 163 -3.52 19.92 -2.72
N HIS A 164 -2.63 19.42 -1.86
CA HIS A 164 -1.27 19.05 -2.22
C HIS A 164 -1.11 17.55 -2.48
N PHE A 165 -2.18 16.75 -2.39
CA PHE A 165 -2.10 15.33 -2.67
C PHE A 165 -1.57 15.06 -4.08
N GLN A 166 -0.61 14.13 -4.16
CA GLN A 166 -0.01 13.67 -5.40
C GLN A 166 -0.26 12.17 -5.55
N LYS A 167 -0.22 11.66 -6.78
CA LYS A 167 -0.23 10.21 -6.98
C LYS A 167 1.12 9.62 -6.57
N LEU A 168 1.11 8.37 -6.12
CA LEU A 168 2.33 7.62 -5.82
C LEU A 168 3.27 7.62 -7.03
N ASP A 169 2.70 7.40 -8.20
CA ASP A 169 3.41 7.34 -9.46
C ASP A 169 4.15 8.64 -9.78
N ASP A 170 3.48 9.79 -9.64
CA ASP A 170 4.08 11.11 -9.89
C ASP A 170 5.25 11.38 -8.92
N ALA A 171 5.07 11.05 -7.64
CA ALA A 171 6.10 11.22 -6.62
C ALA A 171 7.30 10.26 -6.81
N ALA A 172 7.04 9.02 -7.20
CA ALA A 172 8.08 8.03 -7.48
C ALA A 172 8.95 8.47 -8.66
N HIS A 173 8.33 8.85 -9.77
CA HIS A 173 9.05 9.33 -10.96
C HIS A 173 9.85 10.61 -10.67
N LEU A 174 9.27 11.56 -9.94
CA LEU A 174 9.98 12.78 -9.51
C LEU A 174 11.26 12.47 -8.74
N LEU A 175 11.25 11.40 -7.95
CA LEU A 175 12.38 10.98 -7.11
C LEU A 175 13.32 9.98 -7.82
N GLY A 176 13.05 9.62 -9.08
CA GLY A 176 13.85 8.64 -9.82
C GLY A 176 13.66 7.20 -9.36
N TYR A 177 12.46 6.86 -8.88
CA TYR A 177 12.02 5.51 -8.55
C TYR A 177 11.08 4.96 -9.63
N PRO A 178 10.82 3.63 -9.66
CA PRO A 178 10.12 3.00 -10.79
C PRO A 178 8.71 3.48 -11.10
N GLY A 179 7.96 3.91 -10.07
CA GLY A 179 6.53 4.15 -10.21
C GLY A 179 5.75 2.88 -10.60
N LYS A 180 4.57 3.06 -11.18
CA LYS A 180 3.65 2.01 -11.66
C LYS A 180 4.01 1.55 -13.07
N ARG A 181 5.26 1.09 -13.27
CA ARG A 181 5.74 0.22 -14.38
C ARG A 181 5.17 0.48 -15.80
N GLY A 182 4.79 1.70 -16.17
CA GLY A 182 4.14 1.99 -17.46
C GLY A 182 2.74 1.36 -17.67
N VAL A 183 2.13 0.79 -16.64
CA VAL A 183 0.81 0.15 -16.70
C VAL A 183 -0.25 1.21 -16.41
N SER A 184 -0.69 1.92 -17.44
CA SER A 184 -1.78 2.90 -17.33
C SER A 184 -3.13 2.18 -17.38
N GLY A 185 -3.72 1.92 -16.21
CA GLY A 185 -5.06 1.35 -16.13
C GLY A 185 -5.33 0.54 -14.85
N TYR A 186 -6.60 0.34 -14.56
CA TYR A 186 -7.06 -0.48 -13.45
C TYR A 186 -7.31 -1.91 -13.94
N PHE A 187 -6.29 -2.77 -13.81
CA PHE A 187 -6.30 -4.16 -14.33
C PHE A 187 -6.76 -5.21 -13.32
N ILE A 188 -7.05 -4.81 -12.07
CA ILE A 188 -7.39 -5.76 -10.99
C ILE A 188 -8.58 -6.66 -11.36
N PRO A 189 -9.71 -6.15 -11.94
CA PRO A 189 -10.81 -7.02 -12.37
C PRO A 189 -10.39 -8.05 -13.41
N GLU A 190 -9.54 -7.64 -14.37
CA GLU A 190 -9.04 -8.54 -15.41
C GLU A 190 -8.09 -9.60 -14.83
N TYR A 191 -7.17 -9.21 -13.94
CA TYR A 191 -6.26 -10.14 -13.29
C TYR A 191 -7.00 -11.18 -12.47
N VAL A 192 -8.02 -10.79 -11.71
CA VAL A 192 -8.84 -11.73 -10.95
C VAL A 192 -9.65 -12.64 -11.88
N LYS A 193 -10.32 -12.07 -12.89
CA LYS A 193 -11.11 -12.84 -13.88
C LYS A 193 -10.28 -13.90 -14.60
N ASN A 194 -9.05 -13.55 -14.97
CA ASN A 194 -8.13 -14.41 -15.70
C ASN A 194 -7.17 -15.21 -14.79
N GLN A 195 -7.36 -15.16 -13.47
CA GLN A 195 -6.52 -15.84 -12.47
C GLN A 195 -5.02 -15.49 -12.58
N GLN A 196 -4.70 -14.26 -12.98
CA GLN A 196 -3.33 -13.74 -13.12
C GLN A 196 -2.80 -13.21 -11.79
N TRP A 197 -2.83 -14.05 -10.74
CA TRP A 197 -2.51 -13.65 -9.37
C TRP A 197 -1.07 -13.18 -9.17
N LEU A 198 -0.10 -13.76 -9.89
CA LEU A 198 1.27 -13.28 -9.86
C LEU A 198 1.39 -11.83 -10.37
N LYS A 199 0.64 -11.47 -11.42
CA LYS A 199 0.65 -10.08 -11.93
C LYS A 199 0.02 -9.11 -10.92
N LEU A 200 -1.10 -9.51 -10.31
CA LEU A 200 -1.80 -8.72 -9.29
C LEU A 200 -0.89 -8.49 -8.07
N THR A 201 -0.31 -9.55 -7.52
CA THR A 201 0.60 -9.43 -6.36
C THR A 201 1.87 -8.65 -6.72
N SER A 202 2.45 -8.85 -7.91
CA SER A 202 3.63 -8.08 -8.36
C SER A 202 3.31 -6.58 -8.52
N TYR A 203 2.09 -6.25 -8.93
CA TYR A 203 1.61 -4.87 -9.02
C TYR A 203 1.49 -4.23 -7.64
N CYS A 204 0.78 -4.86 -6.71
CA CYS A 204 0.62 -4.37 -5.33
C CYS A 204 1.98 -4.30 -4.58
N GLU A 205 2.84 -5.31 -4.76
CA GLU A 205 4.23 -5.29 -4.27
C GLU A 205 5.03 -4.13 -4.84
N GLY A 206 4.80 -3.74 -6.11
CA GLY A 206 5.40 -2.57 -6.72
C GLY A 206 5.04 -1.26 -6.01
N ASP A 207 3.79 -1.10 -5.61
CA ASP A 207 3.33 0.08 -4.85
C ASP A 207 3.93 0.11 -3.43
N VAL A 208 4.01 -1.05 -2.77
CA VAL A 208 4.71 -1.21 -1.48
C VAL A 208 6.18 -0.82 -1.60
N LEU A 209 6.87 -1.29 -2.63
CA LEU A 209 8.29 -1.00 -2.84
C LEU A 209 8.54 0.48 -3.16
N ASN A 210 7.73 1.10 -4.03
CA ASN A 210 7.81 2.55 -4.27
C ASN A 210 7.56 3.35 -2.98
N THR A 211 6.53 2.97 -2.20
CA THR A 211 6.23 3.59 -0.91
C THR A 211 7.41 3.47 0.06
N TRP A 212 8.08 2.32 0.12
CA TRP A 212 9.29 2.13 0.92
C TRP A 212 10.44 3.05 0.49
N LEU A 213 10.73 3.15 -0.82
CA LEU A 213 11.80 4.00 -1.33
C LEU A 213 11.54 5.48 -1.03
N ILE A 214 10.29 5.94 -1.19
CA ILE A 214 9.90 7.30 -0.83
C ILE A 214 9.99 7.51 0.68
N TYR A 215 9.61 6.52 1.50
CA TYR A 215 9.75 6.61 2.96
C TYR A 215 11.21 6.77 3.41
N LEU A 216 12.15 6.06 2.78
CA LEU A 216 13.58 6.25 3.04
C LEU A 216 14.02 7.67 2.69
N ARG A 217 13.59 8.18 1.53
CA ARG A 217 13.91 9.53 1.08
C ARG A 217 13.35 10.60 2.01
N TRP A 218 12.10 10.44 2.45
CA TRP A 218 11.44 11.32 3.41
C TRP A 218 12.10 11.24 4.80
N SER A 219 12.51 10.05 5.24
CA SER A 219 13.23 9.84 6.50
C SER A 219 14.58 10.56 6.49
N LEU A 220 15.30 10.52 5.36
CA LEU A 220 16.53 11.28 5.16
C LEU A 220 16.28 12.79 5.19
N LEU A 221 15.24 13.27 4.49
CA LEU A 221 14.86 14.70 4.49
C LEU A 221 14.59 15.21 5.90
N LYS A 222 13.98 14.39 6.75
CA LYS A 222 13.70 14.71 8.15
C LYS A 222 14.89 14.52 9.11
N GLY A 223 16.04 14.06 8.61
CA GLY A 223 17.20 13.74 9.45
C GLY A 223 16.99 12.54 10.38
N GLN A 224 16.00 11.67 10.10
CA GLN A 224 15.75 10.46 10.89
C GLN A 224 16.72 9.31 10.58
N ILE A 225 17.42 9.42 9.44
CA ILE A 225 18.52 8.55 9.01
C ILE A 225 19.59 9.43 8.37
N SER A 226 20.85 9.01 8.45
CA SER A 226 21.94 9.73 7.78
C SER A 226 21.95 9.44 6.27
N ARG A 227 22.76 10.20 5.51
CA ARG A 227 23.00 9.91 4.08
C ARG A 227 23.61 8.53 3.87
N GLU A 228 24.47 8.10 4.78
CA GLU A 228 25.10 6.79 4.72
C GLU A 228 24.09 5.68 5.02
N ASP A 229 23.26 5.84 6.05
CA ASP A 229 22.17 4.89 6.34
C ASP A 229 21.21 4.77 5.15
N HIS A 230 20.83 5.89 4.53
CA HIS A 230 20.00 5.88 3.33
C HIS A 230 20.65 5.07 2.21
N ARG A 231 21.94 5.31 1.93
CA ARG A 231 22.69 4.56 0.91
C ARG A 231 22.70 3.05 1.23
N LEU A 232 22.94 2.68 2.49
CA LEU A 232 22.91 1.28 2.93
C LEU A 232 21.53 0.64 2.77
N TRP A 233 20.46 1.35 3.10
CA TRP A 233 19.09 0.85 2.90
C TRP A 233 18.75 0.66 1.43
N ILE A 234 19.14 1.59 0.56
CA ILE A 234 18.96 1.45 -0.89
C ILE A 234 19.71 0.21 -1.41
N GLN A 235 20.98 0.05 -1.06
CA GLN A 235 21.77 -1.11 -1.50
C GLN A 235 21.22 -2.43 -0.94
N ALA A 236 20.75 -2.44 0.32
CA ALA A 236 20.10 -3.60 0.91
C ALA A 236 18.79 -3.94 0.18
N SER A 237 17.98 -2.95 -0.20
CA SER A 237 16.77 -3.16 -1.00
C SER A 237 17.11 -3.71 -2.39
N ILE A 238 18.09 -3.15 -3.10
CA ILE A 238 18.52 -3.67 -4.41
C ILE A 238 18.98 -5.13 -4.28
N HIS A 239 19.85 -5.42 -3.32
CA HIS A 239 20.37 -6.77 -3.10
C HIS A 239 19.26 -7.77 -2.75
N TYR A 240 18.33 -7.38 -1.87
CA TYR A 240 17.20 -8.21 -1.49
C TYR A 240 16.28 -8.53 -2.69
N LEU A 241 16.02 -7.54 -3.56
CA LEU A 241 15.19 -7.72 -4.75
C LEU A 241 15.90 -8.53 -5.84
N GLN A 242 17.24 -8.51 -5.93
CA GLN A 242 17.98 -9.36 -6.87
C GLN A 242 17.77 -10.85 -6.60
N GLY A 243 17.51 -11.23 -5.35
CA GLY A 243 17.14 -12.59 -4.95
C GLY A 243 15.70 -12.98 -5.29
N GLN A 244 14.89 -12.08 -5.86
CA GLN A 244 13.47 -12.29 -6.14
C GLN A 244 13.20 -12.16 -7.65
N PRO A 245 13.09 -13.29 -8.38
CA PRO A 245 12.89 -13.27 -9.84
C PRO A 245 11.70 -12.43 -10.31
N GLN A 246 10.61 -12.39 -9.55
CA GLN A 246 9.41 -11.60 -9.86
C GLN A 246 9.63 -10.09 -9.82
N GLN A 247 10.72 -9.62 -9.17
CA GLN A 247 11.07 -8.21 -9.04
C GLN A 247 12.17 -7.78 -10.01
N LYS A 248 12.55 -8.63 -10.97
CA LYS A 248 13.52 -8.29 -12.01
C LYS A 248 13.11 -7.04 -12.79
N GLU A 249 11.88 -7.00 -13.27
CA GLU A 249 11.36 -5.86 -14.03
C GLU A 249 11.39 -4.57 -13.20
N PHE A 250 11.02 -4.64 -11.91
CA PHE A 250 11.09 -3.50 -11.00
C PHE A 250 12.52 -2.96 -10.89
N LEU A 251 13.52 -3.84 -10.76
CA LEU A 251 14.94 -3.45 -10.71
C LEU A 251 15.44 -2.87 -12.04
N ASP A 252 15.02 -3.43 -13.16
CA ASP A 252 15.40 -2.94 -14.49
C ASP A 252 14.87 -1.51 -14.70
N VAL A 253 13.59 -1.27 -14.39
CA VAL A 253 12.98 0.07 -14.44
C VAL A 253 13.62 1.02 -13.42
N TRP A 254 13.94 0.55 -12.20
CA TRP A 254 14.61 1.38 -11.21
C TRP A 254 15.99 1.82 -11.69
N ARG A 255 16.75 0.93 -12.31
CA ARG A 255 18.05 1.25 -12.88
C ARG A 255 17.94 2.36 -13.91
N GLU A 256 16.95 2.31 -14.80
CA GLU A 256 16.72 3.36 -15.81
C GLU A 256 16.24 4.69 -15.20
N THR A 257 15.21 4.64 -14.35
CA THR A 257 14.60 5.83 -13.74
C THR A 257 15.54 6.53 -12.77
N SER A 258 16.43 5.80 -12.09
CA SER A 258 17.44 6.37 -11.19
C SER A 258 18.38 7.35 -11.90
N GLN A 259 18.61 7.18 -13.21
CA GLN A 259 19.48 8.05 -14.00
C GLN A 259 18.85 9.42 -14.27
N GLN A 260 17.53 9.58 -14.06
CA GLN A 260 16.80 10.82 -14.31
C GLN A 260 17.00 11.87 -13.22
N THR A 261 17.59 11.52 -12.06
CA THR A 261 17.88 12.48 -10.99
C THR A 261 19.34 12.45 -10.58
N GLU A 262 19.89 13.58 -10.15
CA GLU A 262 21.27 13.64 -9.62
C GLU A 262 21.45 12.80 -8.35
N PHE A 263 20.40 12.70 -7.54
CA PHE A 263 20.50 12.05 -6.24
C PHE A 263 20.47 10.52 -6.36
N THR A 264 19.56 9.95 -7.16
CA THR A 264 19.40 8.49 -7.29
C THR A 264 20.33 7.86 -8.33
N ARG A 265 21.01 8.65 -9.16
CA ARG A 265 22.00 8.13 -10.15
C ARG A 265 23.06 7.23 -9.53
N ALA A 266 23.42 7.48 -8.27
CA ALA A 266 24.41 6.72 -7.53
C ALA A 266 23.89 5.38 -6.97
N ASP A 267 22.58 5.11 -7.04
CA ASP A 267 21.96 3.89 -6.54
C ASP A 267 22.42 2.66 -7.34
N PHE A 268 22.57 2.82 -8.66
CA PHE A 268 23.11 1.82 -9.58
C PHE A 268 24.41 2.35 -10.20
N PRO A 269 25.57 2.10 -9.57
CA PRO A 269 26.83 2.49 -10.18
C PRO A 269 26.98 1.81 -11.55
N SER A 270 27.39 2.58 -12.55
CA SER A 270 27.81 2.05 -13.84
C SER A 270 28.85 0.96 -13.58
N THR A 271 28.67 -0.22 -14.18
CA THR A 271 29.77 -1.19 -14.24
C THR A 271 30.95 -0.47 -14.88
N PRO A 272 32.14 -0.41 -14.26
CA PRO A 272 33.31 0.09 -14.96
C PRO A 272 33.54 -0.81 -16.18
N ASP A 273 33.63 -0.19 -17.36
CA ASP A 273 34.04 -0.83 -18.62
C ASP A 273 35.43 -1.48 -18.51
#